data_AF-N8WQJ8-F1
#
_entry.id   AF-N8WQJ8-F1
#
_cell.length_a   1.000
_cell.length_b   1.000
_cell.length_c   1.000
_cell.angle_alpha   90.00
_cell.angle_beta   90.00
_cell.angle_gamma   90.00
#
_symmetry.space_group_name_H-M   'P 1'
#
loop_
_entity.id
_entity.type
_entity.pdbx_description
1 polymer ?
#
loop_
_entity_poly.entity_id
_entity_poly.type
_entity_poly.pdbx_seq_one_letter_code
_entity_poly.pdbx_strand_id
1 'polypeptide(L)'
;MNTSKILGEAVGIQWQGTKDKTQANLYSGLTQAIFIGRFKRGRTDKPMTITNSNIKAKLGYEPTNPDYIAIQDCLDAGVPSVLVLHVGSAVVEQGEA
;
A
#
# COMPACT_ATOMS: atom_id res chain seq x y z
N MET A 1 -26.41 39.77 -34.53
CA MET A 1 -26.26 40.77 -33.45
C MET A 1 -27.39 40.55 -32.47
N ASN A 2 -27.10 40.52 -31.16
CA ASN A 2 -28.06 40.47 -30.03
C ASN A 2 -28.92 39.18 -29.88
N THR A 3 -29.34 38.72 -28.69
CA THR A 3 -28.70 38.67 -27.34
C THR A 3 -29.49 37.76 -26.37
N SER A 4 -28.77 36.91 -25.62
CA SER A 4 -28.90 36.60 -24.17
C SER A 4 -30.23 36.33 -23.43
N LYS A 5 -30.17 35.30 -22.56
CA LYS A 5 -30.80 35.16 -21.20
C LYS A 5 -32.33 35.01 -21.10
N ILE A 6 -32.95 34.27 -20.17
CA ILE A 6 -32.63 33.13 -19.24
C ILE A 6 -33.97 32.33 -19.04
N LEU A 7 -34.19 31.26 -18.25
CA LEU A 7 -33.48 30.49 -17.17
C LEU A 7 -33.77 28.97 -17.45
N GLY A 8 -33.89 27.97 -16.56
CA GLY A 8 -33.67 27.80 -15.10
C GLY A 8 -34.45 26.60 -14.52
N GLU A 9 -33.75 25.67 -13.83
CA GLU A 9 -34.27 24.44 -13.17
C GLU A 9 -35.00 23.43 -14.11
N ALA A 10 -35.11 22.13 -13.81
CA ALA A 10 -34.85 21.41 -12.57
C ALA A 10 -34.02 20.11 -12.71
N VAL A 11 -33.66 19.53 -11.57
CA VAL A 11 -32.85 18.31 -11.37
C VAL A 11 -33.58 17.05 -11.91
N GLY A 12 -32.87 16.12 -12.55
CA GLY A 12 -33.51 14.99 -13.24
C GLY A 12 -32.68 13.71 -13.46
N ILE A 13 -31.72 13.40 -12.59
CA ILE A 13 -30.94 12.13 -12.53
C ILE A 13 -30.33 11.68 -13.88
N GLN A 14 -29.10 12.11 -14.17
CA GLN A 14 -28.24 11.32 -15.07
C GLN A 14 -27.88 10.00 -14.39
N TRP A 15 -28.32 8.88 -14.98
CA TRP A 15 -27.88 7.54 -14.56
C TRP A 15 -26.41 7.35 -14.94
N GLN A 16 -25.51 7.77 -14.04
CA GLN A 16 -24.09 7.40 -14.11
C GLN A 16 -23.97 5.96 -13.63
N GLY A 17 -24.27 5.01 -14.52
CA GLY A 17 -24.14 3.57 -14.29
C GLY A 17 -22.81 3.26 -13.61
N THR A 18 -22.88 2.51 -12.51
CA THR A 18 -21.87 2.46 -11.45
C THR A 18 -20.46 2.40 -12.02
N LYS A 19 -19.72 3.51 -11.93
CA LYS A 19 -18.29 3.53 -12.31
C LYS A 19 -17.54 2.56 -11.42
N ASP A 20 -17.26 1.39 -11.98
CA ASP A 20 -16.48 0.35 -11.34
C ASP A 20 -15.10 0.91 -10.98
N LYS A 21 -14.76 0.82 -9.68
CA LYS A 21 -13.48 1.27 -9.13
C LYS A 21 -12.54 0.10 -8.84
N THR A 22 -12.89 -1.13 -9.24
CA THR A 22 -12.02 -2.31 -9.14
C THR A 22 -10.91 -2.32 -10.20
N GLN A 23 -11.01 -1.49 -11.24
CA GLN A 23 -9.83 -1.15 -12.06
C GLN A 23 -8.79 -0.44 -11.18
N ALA A 24 -7.78 -1.20 -10.77
CA ALA A 24 -6.59 -0.68 -10.12
C ALA A 24 -5.99 0.43 -11.01
N ASN A 25 -6.02 1.67 -10.52
CA ASN A 25 -5.52 2.81 -11.26
C ASN A 25 -3.99 2.70 -11.36
N LEU A 26 -3.49 2.23 -12.49
CA LEU A 26 -2.05 2.04 -12.82
C LEU A 26 -1.33 3.39 -13.04
N TYR A 27 -1.55 4.35 -12.13
CA TYR A 27 -0.98 5.67 -12.19
C TYR A 27 0.50 5.61 -11.79
N SER A 28 1.37 5.53 -12.80
CA SER A 28 2.79 5.17 -12.74
C SER A 28 3.70 6.03 -11.82
N GLY A 29 3.16 6.99 -11.08
CA GLY A 29 3.87 7.80 -10.07
C GLY A 29 3.47 7.54 -8.62
N LEU A 30 2.49 6.68 -8.33
CA LEU A 30 2.02 6.35 -6.97
C LEU A 30 2.01 4.83 -6.69
N THR A 31 2.88 4.08 -7.38
CA THR A 31 2.84 2.60 -7.46
C THR A 31 3.56 1.85 -6.34
N GLN A 32 4.24 2.53 -5.41
CA GLN A 32 4.91 1.86 -4.28
C GLN A 32 3.90 1.47 -3.20
N ALA A 33 3.49 0.19 -3.22
CA ALA A 33 2.72 -0.42 -2.13
C ALA A 33 3.45 -0.27 -0.79
N ILE A 34 2.70 0.06 0.27
CA ILE A 34 3.21 0.18 1.63
C ILE A 34 2.78 -1.01 2.49
N PHE A 35 3.76 -1.70 3.07
CA PHE A 35 3.58 -2.77 4.03
C PHE A 35 3.85 -2.23 5.43
N ILE A 36 3.02 -2.61 6.40
CA ILE A 36 3.12 -2.21 7.80
C ILE A 36 3.11 -3.50 8.61
N GLY A 37 4.24 -3.83 9.26
CA GLY A 37 4.43 -5.16 9.85
C GLY A 37 5.54 -5.28 10.89
N ARG A 38 5.69 -6.48 11.43
CA ARG A 38 6.68 -6.87 12.43
C ARG A 38 7.84 -7.59 11.74
N PHE A 39 9.07 -7.18 12.05
CA PHE A 39 10.29 -7.66 11.40
C PHE A 39 11.42 -7.68 12.42
N LYS A 40 12.44 -8.51 12.22
CA LYS A 40 13.66 -8.52 13.05
C LYS A 40 14.37 -7.17 13.15
N ARG A 41 14.28 -6.38 12.09
CA ARG A 41 14.87 -5.04 11.94
C ARG A 41 13.98 -4.17 11.03
N GLY A 42 14.16 -2.86 11.10
CA GLY A 42 13.52 -1.92 10.19
C GLY A 42 13.52 -0.51 10.77
N ARG A 43 12.94 0.44 10.03
CA ARG A 43 12.64 1.78 10.54
C ARG A 43 11.25 1.81 11.16
N THR A 44 11.18 2.25 12.41
CA THR A 44 9.93 2.53 13.14
C THR A 44 9.48 3.99 12.98
N ASP A 45 10.40 4.90 12.64
CA ASP A 45 10.13 6.34 12.53
C ASP A 45 9.43 6.74 11.21
N LYS A 46 9.70 6.01 10.13
CA LYS A 46 9.10 6.22 8.80
C LYS A 46 9.27 5.01 7.89
N PRO A 47 8.41 4.85 6.86
CA PRO A 47 8.56 3.78 5.87
C PRO A 47 9.92 3.85 5.16
N MET A 48 10.49 2.69 4.84
CA MET A 48 11.75 2.55 4.11
C MET A 48 11.57 1.72 2.84
N THR A 49 12.21 2.12 1.75
CA THR A 49 12.16 1.37 0.49
C THR A 49 12.95 0.07 0.59
N ILE A 50 12.28 -1.06 0.31
CA ILE A 50 12.82 -2.41 0.26
C ILE A 50 12.84 -2.92 -1.19
N THR A 51 13.87 -3.68 -1.54
CA THR A 51 14.07 -4.38 -2.81
C THR A 51 14.61 -5.78 -2.53
N ASN A 52 14.48 -6.72 -3.48
CA ASN A 52 14.95 -8.10 -3.30
C ASN A 52 16.45 -8.18 -2.96
N SER A 53 17.25 -7.25 -3.49
CA SER A 53 18.68 -7.09 -3.18
C SER A 53 19.00 -6.58 -1.77
N ASN A 54 18.05 -6.00 -1.03
CA ASN A 54 18.31 -5.38 0.29
C ASN A 54 17.40 -5.87 1.43
N ILE A 55 16.36 -6.66 1.15
CA ILE A 55 15.38 -7.15 2.13
C ILE A 55 16.06 -7.82 3.34
N LYS A 56 16.97 -8.78 3.10
CA LYS A 56 17.73 -9.50 4.14
C LYS A 56 18.61 -8.60 5.01
N ALA A 57 19.13 -7.50 4.46
CA ALA A 57 19.99 -6.56 5.16
C ALA A 57 19.20 -5.52 5.99
N LYS A 58 18.04 -5.08 5.49
CA LYS A 58 17.21 -4.03 6.12
C LYS A 58 16.18 -4.58 7.11
N LEU A 59 15.49 -5.67 6.76
CA LEU A 59 14.46 -6.28 7.62
C LEU A 59 15.01 -7.42 8.49
N GLY A 60 16.20 -7.93 8.16
CA GLY A 60 16.67 -9.24 8.63
C GLY A 60 16.13 -10.38 7.75
N TYR A 61 16.62 -11.60 7.95
CA TYR A 61 16.09 -12.79 7.27
C TYR A 61 15.21 -13.58 8.24
N GLU A 62 13.91 -13.69 7.93
CA GLU A 62 12.90 -14.38 8.75
C GLU A 62 11.95 -15.22 7.88
N PRO A 63 12.38 -16.40 7.39
CA PRO A 63 11.58 -17.23 6.48
C PRO A 63 10.32 -17.85 7.11
N THR A 64 10.10 -17.65 8.41
CA THR A 64 8.91 -18.10 9.16
C THR A 64 7.93 -16.97 9.50
N ASN A 65 8.27 -15.72 9.18
CA ASN A 65 7.45 -14.55 9.52
C ASN A 65 6.50 -14.21 8.36
N PRO A 66 5.15 -14.21 8.54
CA PRO A 66 4.21 -13.96 7.46
C PRO A 66 4.36 -12.57 6.83
N ASP A 67 4.71 -11.54 7.63
CA ASP A 67 4.93 -10.18 7.11
C ASP A 67 6.17 -10.14 6.20
N TYR A 68 7.19 -10.95 6.50
CA TYR A 68 8.40 -11.08 5.70
C TYR A 68 8.13 -11.84 4.39
N ILE A 69 7.37 -12.94 4.47
CA ILE A 69 6.96 -13.75 3.31
C ILE A 69 6.14 -12.90 2.34
N ALA A 70 5.14 -12.15 2.83
CA ALA A 70 4.29 -11.30 1.98
C ALA A 70 5.10 -10.23 1.20
N ILE A 71 6.19 -9.71 1.77
CA ILE A 71 7.09 -8.78 1.07
C ILE A 71 7.98 -9.53 0.06
N GLN A 72 8.50 -10.71 0.42
CA GLN A 72 9.31 -11.54 -0.48
C GLN A 72 8.49 -11.96 -1.71
N ASP A 73 7.29 -12.51 -1.51
CA ASP A 73 6.35 -12.89 -2.58
C ASP A 73 6.03 -11.71 -3.50
N CYS A 74 5.83 -10.50 -2.94
CA CYS A 74 5.54 -9.30 -3.72
C CYS A 74 6.74 -8.86 -4.59
N LEU A 75 7.97 -8.99 -4.07
CA LEU A 75 9.20 -8.69 -4.81
C LEU A 75 9.50 -9.76 -5.87
N ASP A 76 9.25 -11.04 -5.57
CA ASP A 76 9.45 -12.16 -6.51
C ASP A 76 8.35 -12.22 -7.60
N ALA A 77 7.16 -11.66 -7.33
CA ALA A 77 6.15 -11.34 -8.34
C ALA A 77 6.54 -10.18 -9.28
N GLY A 78 7.75 -9.62 -9.14
CA GLY A 78 8.32 -8.63 -10.05
C GLY A 78 8.09 -7.17 -9.66
N VAL A 79 7.56 -6.87 -8.46
CA VAL A 79 7.47 -5.48 -7.97
C VAL A 79 8.88 -4.96 -7.68
N PRO A 80 9.35 -3.88 -8.34
CA PRO A 80 10.76 -3.48 -8.27
C PRO A 80 11.18 -2.94 -6.89
N SER A 81 10.23 -2.41 -6.13
CA SER A 81 10.44 -1.89 -4.78
C SER A 81 9.12 -1.70 -4.04
N VAL A 82 9.10 -1.94 -2.73
CA VAL A 82 7.97 -1.66 -1.84
C VAL A 82 8.40 -0.74 -0.70
N LEU A 83 7.46 -0.03 -0.08
CA LEU A 83 7.71 0.74 1.15
C LEU A 83 7.35 -0.12 2.36
N VAL A 84 8.18 -0.13 3.40
CA VAL A 84 7.96 -0.96 4.60
C VAL A 84 8.13 -0.13 5.86
N LEU A 85 7.10 -0.09 6.70
CA LEU A 85 7.14 0.47 8.05
C LEU A 85 7.18 -0.66 9.07
N HIS A 86 8.14 -0.61 10.00
CA HIS A 86 8.25 -1.58 11.07
C HIS A 86 7.47 -1.10 12.31
N VAL A 87 6.57 -1.93 12.85
CA VAL A 87 5.72 -1.61 14.01
C VAL A 87 6.37 -2.01 15.35
N GLY A 88 7.69 -2.26 15.35
CA GLY A 88 8.40 -2.84 16.49
C GLY A 88 8.19 -4.35 16.62
N SER A 89 8.93 -4.97 17.54
CA SER A 89 8.73 -6.37 17.93
C SER A 89 7.43 -6.51 18.71
N ALA A 90 6.70 -7.62 18.51
CA ALA A 90 5.72 -8.02 19.51
C ALA A 90 6.46 -8.40 20.80
N VAL A 91 6.14 -7.76 21.93
CA VAL A 91 6.30 -8.42 23.22
C VAL A 91 5.25 -9.51 23.24
N VAL A 92 5.67 -10.75 22.97
CA VAL A 92 4.85 -11.91 23.30
C VAL A 92 4.97 -12.05 24.81
N GLU A 93 3.95 -11.63 25.54
CA GLU A 93 3.78 -11.98 26.95
C GLU A 93 3.60 -13.50 27.03
N GLN A 94 4.71 -14.21 27.17
CA GLN A 94 4.71 -15.59 27.60
C GLN A 94 4.34 -15.57 29.08
N GLY A 95 3.06 -15.83 29.38
CA GLY A 95 2.61 -15.98 30.77
C GLY A 95 3.41 -17.08 31.45
N GLU A 96 4.03 -16.76 32.59
CA GLU A 96 4.61 -17.76 33.48
C GLU A 96 3.51 -18.72 33.99
N ALA A 97 3.93 -19.96 34.29
CA ALA A 97 3.07 -21.10 34.62
C ALA A 97 3.04 -21.41 36.12
#